data_AF-A0A9E3WTK5-F1
#
_entry.id   AF-A0A9E3WTK5-F1
#
_cell.length_a   1.000
_cell.length_b   1.000
_cell.length_c   1.000
_cell.angle_alpha   90.00
_cell.angle_beta   90.00
_cell.angle_gamma   90.00
#
_symmetry.space_group_name_H-M   'P 1'
#
loop_
_entity.id
_entity.type
_entity.pdbx_description
1 polymer ?
#
loop_
_entity_poly.entity_id
_entity_poly.type
_entity_poly.pdbx_seq_one_letter_code
_entity_poly.pdbx_strand_id
1 'polypeptide(L)' 'MPKIWCIVGMVIASLIFLLFVLDLALAFPFSRAAMLMDILFVISAALLGWLSWSTFQEQP' A
#
# COMPACT_ATOMS: atom_id res chain seq x y z
N MET A 1 16.21 -10.70 -13.13
CA MET A 1 15.69 -10.73 -11.74
C MET A 1 14.74 -9.56 -11.37
N PRO A 2 13.93 -8.98 -12.27
CA PRO A 2 13.06 -7.85 -11.90
C PRO A 2 11.77 -8.25 -11.14
N LYS A 3 11.38 -9.54 -11.17
CA LYS A 3 10.24 -10.10 -10.41
C LYS A 3 10.31 -9.89 -8.91
N ILE A 4 11.52 -9.96 -8.33
CA ILE A 4 11.71 -9.78 -6.88
C ILE A 4 11.29 -8.37 -6.44
N TRP A 5 11.62 -7.35 -7.24
CA TRP A 5 11.29 -5.96 -6.93
C TRP A 5 9.78 -5.70 -6.99
N CYS A 6 9.07 -6.33 -7.93
CA CYS A 6 7.61 -6.25 -7.99
C CYS A 6 6.97 -6.91 -6.77
N ILE A 7 7.46 -8.07 -6.33
CA ILE A 7 6.97 -8.74 -5.13
C ILE A 7 7.21 -7.89 -3.88
N VAL A 8 8.41 -7.32 -3.72
CA VAL A 8 8.73 -6.42 -2.61
C VAL A 8 7.80 -5.20 -2.63
N GLY A 9 7.57 -4.60 -3.81
CA GLY A 9 6.62 -3.49 -3.97
C GLY A 9 5.20 -3.84 -3.55
N MET A 10 4.70 -5.02 -3.94
CA MET A 10 3.39 -5.52 -3.53
C MET A 10 3.30 -5.74 -2.02
N VAL A 11 4.30 -6.38 -1.41
CA VAL A 11 4.32 -6.64 0.04
C VAL A 11 4.30 -5.33 0.83
N ILE A 12 5.15 -4.37 0.46
CA ILE A 12 5.21 -3.06 1.12
C ILE A 12 3.88 -2.32 0.93
N ALA A 13 3.33 -2.31 -0.28
CA ALA A 13 2.03 -1.68 -0.57
C ALA A 13 0.91 -2.29 0.28
N SER A 14 0.84 -3.62 0.40
CA SER A 14 -0.16 -4.29 1.21
C SER A 14 -0.03 -3.97 2.71
N LEU A 15 1.19 -3.92 3.24
CA LEU A 15 1.43 -3.56 4.65
C LEU A 15 1.02 -2.11 4.94
N ILE A 16 1.40 -1.18 4.07
CA ILE A 16 1.03 0.25 4.21
C ILE A 16 -0.48 0.42 4.10
N PHE A 17 -1.11 -0.22 3.10
CA PHE A 17 -2.55 -0.17 2.92
C PHE A 17 -3.28 -0.68 4.18
N LEU A 18 -2.87 -1.82 4.74
CA LEU A 18 -3.45 -2.35 5.96
C LEU A 18 -3.29 -1.40 7.15
N LEU A 19 -2.11 -0.81 7.35
CA LEU A 19 -1.87 0.11 8.46
C LEU A 19 -2.75 1.35 8.40
N PHE A 20 -2.85 2.00 7.23
CA PHE A 20 -3.61 3.24 7.10
C PHE A 20 -5.12 3.01 6.96
N VAL A 21 -5.56 1.88 6.41
CA VAL A 21 -6.97 1.48 6.50
C VAL A 21 -7.35 1.20 7.95
N LEU A 22 -6.49 0.53 8.71
CA LEU A 22 -6.70 0.26 10.13
C LEU A 22 -6.75 1.57 10.95
N ASP A 23 -5.85 2.52 10.69
CA ASP A 23 -5.87 3.81 11.38
C ASP A 23 -7.12 4.63 11.03
N LEU A 24 -7.52 4.64 9.76
CA LEU A 24 -8.74 5.30 9.33
C LEU A 24 -9.98 4.67 10.00
N ALA A 25 -10.04 3.34 10.11
CA ALA A 25 -11.17 2.62 10.69
C ALA A 25 -11.22 2.68 12.22
N LEU A 26 -10.10 2.46 12.91
CA LEU A 26 -10.02 2.24 14.37
C LEU A 26 -9.22 3.30 15.13
N ALA A 27 -8.60 4.27 14.46
CA ALA A 27 -7.67 5.23 15.06
C ALA A 27 -6.51 4.56 15.81
N PHE A 28 -6.01 3.47 15.25
CA PHE A 28 -4.85 2.75 15.75
C PHE A 28 -4.03 2.31 14.53
N PRO A 29 -2.70 2.52 14.49
CA PRO A 29 -1.77 2.88 15.57
C PRO A 29 -1.39 4.37 15.69
N PHE A 30 -1.88 5.25 14.81
CA PHE A 30 -1.51 6.67 14.74
C PHE A 30 -2.59 7.62 15.30
N SER A 31 -3.68 7.07 15.85
CA SER A 31 -4.75 7.85 16.48
C SER A 31 -5.40 8.88 15.55
N ARG A 32 -5.48 8.58 14.24
CA ARG A 32 -6.01 9.51 13.23
C ARG A 32 -5.34 10.88 13.32
N ALA A 33 -4.02 10.92 13.48
CA ALA A 33 -3.26 12.16 13.60
C ALA A 33 -3.60 13.17 12.50
N ALA A 34 -3.84 12.68 11.27
CA ALA A 34 -4.39 13.48 10.18
C ALA A 34 -5.22 12.60 9.22
N MET A 35 -6.55 12.77 9.21
CA MET A 35 -7.44 11.98 8.34
C MET A 35 -7.13 12.14 6.85
N LEU A 36 -6.63 13.32 6.43
CA LEU A 36 -6.18 13.54 5.05
C LEU A 36 -4.96 12.68 4.70
N MET A 37 -4.03 12.50 5.64
CA MET A 37 -2.85 11.65 5.46
C MET A 37 -3.30 10.20 5.26
N ASP A 38 -4.18 9.69 6.13
CA ASP A 38 -4.64 8.31 6.06
C ASP A 38 -5.29 8.01 4.71
N ILE A 39 -6.18 8.88 4.24
CA ILE A 39 -6.84 8.73 2.94
C ILE A 39 -5.84 8.73 1.79
N LEU A 40 -4.89 9.68 1.78
CA LEU A 40 -3.88 9.76 0.72
C LEU A 40 -2.98 8.52 0.71
N PHE A 41 -2.53 8.06 1.87
CA PHE A 41 -1.70 6.86 1.97
C PHE A 41 -2.45 5.60 1.53
N VAL A 42 -3.74 5.45 1.88
CA VAL A 42 -4.56 4.34 1.40
C VAL A 42 -4.66 4.35 -0.13
N ILE A 43 -4.92 5.51 -0.74
CA ILE A 43 -5.01 5.64 -2.20
C ILE A 43 -3.65 5.34 -2.85
N SER A 44 -2.56 5.94 -2.36
CA SER A 44 -1.23 5.72 -2.88
C SER A 44 -0.77 4.26 -2.75
N ALA A 45 -1.07 3.61 -1.63
CA ALA A 45 -0.74 2.20 -1.42
C ALA A 45 -1.54 1.28 -2.37
N ALA A 46 -2.82 1.56 -2.60
CA ALA A 46 -3.63 0.83 -3.56
C ALA A 46 -3.07 0.96 -5.00
N LEU A 47 -2.71 2.19 -5.41
CA LEU A 47 -2.10 2.44 -6.72
C LEU A 47 -0.74 1.73 -6.86
N LEU A 48 0.13 1.82 -5.85
CA LEU A 48 1.43 1.16 -5.85
C LEU A 48 1.30 -0.36 -5.95
N GLY A 49 0.37 -0.95 -5.19
CA GLY A 49 0.07 -2.38 -5.24
C GLY A 49 -0.43 -2.81 -6.62
N TRP A 50 -1.35 -2.03 -7.21
CA TRP A 50 -1.87 -2.29 -8.55
C TRP A 50 -0.79 -2.22 -9.63
N LEU A 51 0.06 -1.17 -9.61
CA LEU A 51 1.19 -1.03 -10.54
C LEU A 51 2.21 -2.16 -10.38
N SER A 52 2.52 -2.53 -9.14
CA SER A 52 3.47 -3.61 -8.86
C SER A 52 2.93 -4.96 -9.36
N TRP A 53 1.62 -5.19 -9.23
CA TRP A 53 0.94 -6.38 -9.74
C TRP A 53 0.89 -6.40 -11.28
N SER A 54 0.53 -5.29 -11.93
CA SER A 54 0.47 -5.22 -13.39
C SER A 54 1.86 -5.48 -14.01
N THR A 55 2.90 -4.84 -13.48
CA THR A 55 4.28 -5.07 -13.94
C THR A 55 4.76 -6.49 -13.65
N PHE A 56 4.32 -7.12 -12.54
CA PHE A 56 4.65 -8.52 -12.26
C PHE A 56 4.07 -9.48 -13.30
N GLN A 57 2.85 -9.22 -13.78
CA GLN A 57 2.20 -10.03 -14.81
C GLN A 57 2.86 -9.88 -16.19
N GLU A 58 3.43 -8.72 -16.49
CA GLU A 58 4.12 -8.44 -17.77
C GLU A 58 5.51 -9.09 -17.86
N GLN A 59 6.08 -9.51 -16.73
CA GLN A 59 7.43 -10.08 -16.69
C GLN A 59 7.44 -11.56 -17.10
N PRO A 60 8.30 -11.95 -18.08
CA PRO A 60 8.43 -13.34 -18.54
C PRO A 60 8.88 -14.28 -17.41
#